data_AF-A0AA43IIX5-F1
#
_entry.id   AF-A0AA43IIX5-F1
#
_cell.length_a   1.000
_cell.length_b   1.000
_cell.length_c   1.000
_cell.angle_alpha   90.00
_cell.angle_beta   90.00
_cell.angle_gamma   90.00
#
_symmetry.space_group_name_H-M   'P 1'
#
loop_
_entity.id
_entity.type
_entity.pdbx_description
1 polymer ?
#
loop_
_entity_poly.entity_id
_entity_poly.type
_entity_poly.pdbx_seq_one_letter_code
_entity_poly.pdbx_strand_id
1 'polypeptide(L)'
;MKKLEEIPKKEVFNVPEGYFDKLPGIIQARVTAPDKRIFIRPAFSFTLRYALPVIVIFTLGIFWFVRQGETATAESILATIETEDLVAYLYSSDLTTDELLDNVSLDTYDANKIEEAVFALDLNTDKKYEEILDEIDLNNL
;
A
#
# COMPACT_ATOMS: atom_id res chain seq x y z
N MET A 1 -79.64 -30.65 1.92
CA MET A 1 -78.23 -30.80 2.38
C MET A 1 -78.10 -32.20 2.96
N LYS A 2 -77.22 -33.06 2.43
CA LYS A 2 -77.03 -34.42 2.96
C LYS A 2 -76.27 -34.34 4.29
N LYS A 3 -76.71 -35.08 5.31
CA LYS A 3 -76.03 -35.14 6.61
C LYS A 3 -74.77 -35.98 6.46
N LEU A 4 -73.66 -35.60 7.11
CA LEU A 4 -72.37 -36.31 7.02
C LEU A 4 -72.45 -37.78 7.45
N GLU A 5 -73.50 -38.14 8.20
CA GLU A 5 -73.77 -39.49 8.69
C GLU A 5 -74.23 -40.46 7.59
N GLU A 6 -74.69 -39.96 6.43
CA GLU A 6 -75.19 -40.78 5.31
C GLU A 6 -74.08 -41.21 4.32
N ILE A 7 -72.82 -40.80 4.55
CA ILE A 7 -71.68 -41.17 3.69
C ILE A 7 -71.16 -42.55 4.12
N PRO A 8 -71.10 -43.55 3.22
CA PRO A 8 -70.59 -44.87 3.57
C PRO A 8 -69.11 -44.75 3.97
N LYS A 9 -68.80 -45.10 5.22
CA LYS A 9 -67.43 -45.15 5.75
C LYS A 9 -66.71 -46.32 5.09
N LYS A 10 -66.09 -46.05 3.94
CA LYS A 10 -65.24 -47.02 3.26
C LYS A 10 -63.86 -46.97 3.91
N GLU A 11 -63.48 -48.04 4.59
CA GLU A 11 -62.11 -48.23 5.07
C GLU A 11 -61.21 -48.47 3.85
N VAL A 12 -60.59 -47.38 3.37
CA VAL A 12 -59.70 -47.39 2.19
C VAL A 12 -58.28 -47.86 2.53
N PHE A 13 -57.95 -48.01 3.81
CA PHE A 13 -56.63 -48.39 4.28
C PHE A 13 -56.70 -49.74 5.00
N ASN A 14 -56.14 -50.77 4.38
CA ASN A 14 -55.91 -52.05 5.03
C ASN A 14 -54.51 -52.04 5.63
N VAL A 15 -54.42 -52.17 6.96
CA VAL A 15 -53.13 -52.33 7.64
C VAL A 15 -52.80 -53.81 7.82
N PRO A 16 -51.53 -54.20 7.70
CA PRO A 16 -51.11 -55.55 8.05
C PRO A 16 -51.34 -55.88 9.53
N GLU A 17 -51.57 -57.15 9.82
CA GLU A 17 -51.71 -57.64 11.19
C GLU A 17 -50.46 -57.31 12.03
N GLY A 18 -50.67 -56.76 13.23
CA GLY A 18 -49.61 -56.37 14.14
C GLY A 18 -48.80 -55.12 13.75
N TYR A 19 -49.25 -54.34 12.74
CA TYR A 19 -48.58 -53.11 12.34
C TYR A 19 -48.48 -52.09 13.49
N PHE A 20 -49.60 -51.82 14.16
CA PHE A 20 -49.65 -50.87 15.27
C PHE A 20 -48.96 -51.38 16.53
N ASP A 21 -48.83 -52.71 16.72
CA ASP A 21 -48.10 -53.28 17.85
C ASP A 21 -46.58 -53.10 17.73
N LYS A 22 -46.06 -53.15 16.50
CA LYS A 22 -44.62 -52.98 16.22
C LYS A 22 -44.22 -51.52 16.06
N LEU A 23 -45.18 -50.65 15.73
CA LEU A 23 -44.94 -49.23 15.42
C LEU A 23 -44.22 -48.47 16.55
N PRO A 24 -44.60 -48.60 17.84
CA PRO A 24 -43.91 -47.90 18.94
C PRO A 24 -42.42 -48.26 19.02
N GLY A 25 -42.08 -49.54 18.86
CA GLY A 25 -40.69 -49.99 18.88
C GLY A 25 -39.87 -49.46 17.70
N ILE A 26 -40.47 -49.38 16.51
CA ILE A 26 -39.83 -48.82 15.31
C ILE A 26 -39.56 -47.31 15.50
N ILE A 27 -40.54 -46.57 16.02
CA ILE A 27 -40.38 -45.13 16.28
C ILE A 27 -39.30 -44.90 17.33
N GLN A 28 -39.35 -45.62 18.45
CA GLN A 28 -38.36 -45.50 19.51
C GLN A 28 -36.94 -45.81 19.01
N ALA A 29 -36.76 -46.89 18.24
CA ALA A 29 -35.47 -47.23 17.65
C ALA A 29 -34.94 -46.11 16.74
N ARG A 30 -35.81 -45.42 16.00
CA ARG A 30 -35.41 -44.32 15.12
C ARG A 30 -35.12 -43.02 15.86
N VAL A 31 -35.82 -42.73 16.96
CA VAL A 31 -35.60 -41.53 17.78
C VAL A 31 -34.39 -41.69 18.71
N THR A 32 -34.14 -42.91 19.21
CA THR A 32 -33.00 -43.21 20.08
C THR A 32 -31.73 -43.56 19.30
N ALA A 33 -31.83 -43.85 17.99
CA ALA A 33 -30.66 -43.97 17.15
C ALA A 33 -29.85 -42.66 17.23
N PRO A 34 -28.61 -42.69 17.76
CA PRO A 34 -27.79 -41.50 17.78
C PRO A 34 -27.58 -41.05 16.33
N ASP A 35 -27.81 -39.78 16.04
CA ASP A 35 -27.41 -39.16 14.77
C ASP A 35 -26.04 -39.72 14.41
N LYS A 36 -25.91 -40.30 13.22
CA LYS A 36 -24.65 -40.84 12.72
C LYS A 36 -23.67 -39.69 12.67
N ARG A 37 -22.99 -39.44 13.80
CA ARG A 37 -22.01 -38.37 13.94
C ARG A 37 -20.96 -38.70 12.92
N ILE A 38 -20.94 -37.93 11.84
CA ILE A 38 -19.85 -37.94 10.89
C ILE A 38 -18.65 -37.52 11.73
N PHE A 39 -17.87 -38.51 12.17
CA PHE A 39 -16.58 -38.27 12.77
C PHE A 39 -15.71 -37.72 11.63
N ILE A 40 -15.74 -36.40 11.47
CA ILE A 40 -14.74 -35.68 10.70
C ILE A 40 -13.45 -35.89 11.47
N ARG A 41 -12.68 -36.91 11.08
CA ARG A 41 -11.31 -37.09 11.58
C ARG A 41 -10.55 -35.84 11.13
N PRO A 42 -10.04 -34.99 12.04
CA PRO A 42 -9.25 -33.86 11.62
C PRO A 42 -7.92 -34.41 11.13
N ALA A 43 -7.77 -34.55 9.81
CA ALA A 43 -6.51 -34.87 9.16
C ALA A 43 -5.45 -33.74 9.30
N PHE A 44 -5.79 -32.67 10.05
CA PHE A 44 -5.02 -31.44 10.18
C PHE A 44 -3.93 -31.50 11.26
N SER A 45 -3.91 -32.50 12.14
CA SER A 45 -2.98 -32.51 13.29
C SER A 45 -1.53 -32.85 12.92
N PHE A 46 -1.27 -33.45 11.75
CA PHE A 46 0.08 -33.79 11.30
C PHE A 46 0.67 -32.79 10.30
N THR A 47 -0.14 -32.11 9.49
CA THR A 47 0.33 -31.07 8.56
C THR A 47 0.58 -29.73 9.25
N LEU A 48 -0.08 -29.47 10.39
CA LEU A 48 0.10 -28.21 11.12
C LEU A 48 1.47 -28.08 11.81
N ARG A 49 2.16 -29.20 12.08
CA ARG A 49 3.50 -29.19 12.68
C ARG A 49 4.55 -28.54 11.78
N TYR A 50 4.38 -28.63 10.46
CA TYR A 50 5.30 -28.03 9.49
C TYR A 50 4.84 -26.65 9.01
N ALA A 51 3.54 -26.34 9.08
CA ALA A 51 3.03 -25.02 8.71
C ALA A 51 3.48 -23.92 9.68
N LEU A 52 3.56 -24.23 10.98
CA LEU A 52 3.92 -23.26 12.02
C LEU A 52 5.32 -22.63 11.83
N PRO A 53 6.42 -23.40 11.67
CA PRO A 53 7.74 -22.82 11.43
C PRO A 53 7.85 -22.08 10.09
N VAL A 54 7.17 -22.55 9.03
CA VAL A 54 7.18 -21.88 7.72
C VAL A 54 6.53 -20.50 7.82
N ILE A 55 5.39 -20.39 8.51
CA ILE A 55 4.70 -19.12 8.71
C ILE A 55 5.57 -18.15 9.52
N VAL A 56 6.26 -18.62 10.56
CA VAL A 56 7.16 -17.78 11.38
C VAL A 56 8.34 -17.25 10.56
N ILE A 57 8.96 -18.08 9.72
CA ILE A 57 10.05 -17.63 8.84
C ILE A 57 9.52 -16.63 7.80
N PHE A 58 8.34 -16.89 7.23
CA PHE A 58 7.73 -16.01 6.24
C PHE A 58 7.36 -14.64 6.84
N THR A 59 6.80 -14.61 8.05
CA THR A 59 6.44 -13.36 8.73
C THR A 59 7.67 -12.57 9.14
N LEU A 60 8.73 -13.24 9.62
CA LEU A 60 10.02 -12.60 9.92
C LEU A 60 10.69 -12.06 8.65
N GLY A 61 10.64 -12.81 7.54
CA GLY A 61 11.18 -12.39 6.25
C GLY A 61 10.45 -11.16 5.70
N ILE A 62 9.12 -11.17 5.71
CA ILE A 62 8.31 -10.00 5.31
C ILE A 62 8.58 -8.82 6.24
N PHE A 63 8.64 -9.03 7.56
CA PHE A 63 8.90 -7.96 8.52
C PHE A 63 10.26 -7.30 8.31
N TRP A 64 11.30 -8.10 8.03
CA TRP A 64 12.63 -7.58 7.73
C TRP A 64 12.66 -6.83 6.39
N PHE A 65 12.01 -7.37 5.36
CA PHE A 65 11.91 -6.75 4.04
C PHE A 65 11.14 -5.42 4.07
N VAL A 66 10.02 -5.36 4.81
CA VAL A 66 9.24 -4.12 4.97
C VAL A 66 10.00 -3.07 5.78
N ARG A 67 10.84 -3.48 6.74
CA ARG A 67 11.75 -2.57 7.47
C ARG A 67 12.89 -2.03 6.61
N GLN A 68 13.21 -2.70 5.50
CA GLN A 68 14.31 -2.34 4.61
C GLN A 68 13.88 -1.39 3.47
N GLY A 69 12.60 -1.01 3.44
CA GLY A 69 12.18 0.14 2.64
C GLY A 69 12.85 1.39 3.20
N GLU A 70 13.99 1.76 2.62
CA GLU A 70 14.55 3.10 2.74
C GLU A 70 13.41 4.07 2.43
N THR A 71 13.03 4.87 3.43
CA THR A 71 12.17 6.01 3.19
C THR A 71 12.98 6.92 2.28
N ALA A 72 12.75 6.85 0.97
CA ALA A 72 13.30 7.78 0.02
C ALA A 72 12.83 9.17 0.44
N THR A 73 13.64 9.86 1.24
CA THR A 73 13.32 11.19 1.69
C THR A 73 13.38 12.11 0.48
N ALA A 74 12.65 13.23 0.52
CA ALA A 74 12.65 14.18 -0.60
C ALA A 74 14.09 14.60 -0.96
N GLU A 75 14.95 14.73 0.05
CA GLU A 75 16.37 15.05 -0.08
C GLU A 75 17.15 13.97 -0.82
N SER A 76 16.87 12.67 -0.58
CA SER A 76 17.53 11.56 -1.31
C SER A 76 17.16 11.56 -2.79
N ILE A 77 15.90 11.90 -3.10
CA ILE A 77 15.42 11.98 -4.48
C ILE A 77 16.06 13.18 -5.18
N LEU A 78 16.13 14.33 -4.50
CA LEU A 78 16.75 15.55 -5.03
C LEU A 78 18.28 15.40 -5.20
N ALA A 79 18.95 14.69 -4.30
CA ALA A 79 20.39 14.43 -4.40
C ALA A 79 20.77 13.48 -5.56
N THR A 80 19.79 12.75 -6.10
CA THR A 80 19.99 11.90 -7.27
C THR A 80 19.99 12.70 -8.58
N ILE A 81 19.44 13.91 -8.58
CA ILE A 81 19.35 14.77 -9.77
C ILE A 81 20.70 15.45 -9.99
N GLU A 82 21.22 15.38 -11.22
CA GLU A 82 22.47 16.05 -11.58
C GLU A 82 22.28 17.57 -11.66
N THR A 83 23.33 18.33 -11.35
CA THR A 83 23.25 19.79 -11.33
C THR A 83 23.00 20.38 -12.71
N GLU A 84 23.43 19.71 -13.79
CA GLU A 84 23.15 20.19 -15.16
C GLU A 84 21.65 20.19 -15.48
N ASP A 85 20.94 19.17 -15.01
CA ASP A 85 19.50 19.04 -15.21
C ASP A 85 18.73 20.11 -14.44
N LEU A 86 19.20 20.45 -13.23
CA LEU A 86 18.63 21.55 -12.44
C LEU A 86 18.84 22.91 -13.14
N VAL A 87 20.02 23.13 -13.72
CA VAL A 87 20.31 24.36 -14.47
C VAL A 87 19.47 24.42 -15.74
N ALA A 88 19.36 23.34 -16.50
CA ALA A 88 18.52 23.26 -17.69
C ALA A 88 17.03 23.50 -17.36
N TYR A 89 16.55 22.93 -16.24
CA TYR A 89 15.21 23.19 -15.74
C TYR A 89 15.02 24.68 -15.40
N LEU A 90 15.96 25.30 -14.69
CA LEU A 90 15.93 26.73 -14.36
C LEU A 90 15.93 27.62 -15.60
N TYR A 91 16.68 27.28 -16.66
CA TYR A 91 16.63 28.02 -17.93
C TYR A 91 15.33 27.82 -18.70
N SER A 92 14.72 26.63 -18.59
CA SER A 92 13.45 26.32 -19.27
C SER A 92 12.23 26.86 -18.52
N SER A 93 12.37 27.10 -17.23
CA SER A 93 11.35 27.72 -16.40
C SER A 93 11.49 29.23 -16.51
N ASP A 94 10.35 29.93 -16.56
CA ASP A 94 10.30 31.39 -16.68
C ASP A 94 10.54 32.05 -15.30
N LEU A 95 11.54 31.54 -14.56
CA LEU A 95 11.87 31.97 -13.21
C LEU A 95 13.06 32.94 -13.28
N THR A 96 12.84 34.13 -12.74
CA THR A 96 13.89 35.14 -12.64
C THR A 96 14.73 34.93 -11.38
N THR A 97 15.97 35.41 -11.39
CA THR A 97 16.85 35.39 -10.21
C THR A 97 16.21 36.08 -9.00
N ASP A 98 15.41 37.13 -9.26
CA ASP A 98 14.71 37.87 -8.21
C ASP A 98 13.65 37.00 -7.51
N GLU A 99 12.88 36.21 -8.27
CA GLU A 99 11.88 35.28 -7.72
C GLU A 99 12.51 34.12 -6.92
N LEU A 100 13.72 33.70 -7.30
CA LEU A 100 14.48 32.71 -6.53
C LEU A 100 14.94 33.28 -5.19
N LEU A 101 15.42 34.52 -5.17
CA LEU A 101 15.89 35.21 -3.97
C LEU A 101 14.78 35.42 -2.94
N ASP A 102 13.54 35.63 -3.38
CA ASP A 102 12.37 35.76 -2.48
C ASP A 102 12.10 34.50 -1.64
N ASN A 103 12.53 33.33 -2.11
CA ASN A 103 12.28 32.04 -1.46
C ASN A 103 13.52 31.51 -0.69
N VAL A 104 14.67 32.16 -0.82
CA VAL A 104 15.91 31.76 -0.14
C VAL A 104 16.04 32.54 1.16
N SER A 105 16.05 31.82 2.28
CA SER A 105 16.37 32.40 3.59
C SER A 105 17.88 32.50 3.75
N LEU A 106 18.45 33.68 3.51
CA LEU A 106 19.87 33.95 3.75
C LEU A 106 20.09 34.19 5.24
N ASP A 107 20.98 33.41 5.85
CA ASP A 107 21.42 33.65 7.22
C ASP A 107 22.74 34.46 7.28
N THR A 108 23.23 34.71 8.50
CA THR A 108 24.49 35.47 8.68
C THR A 108 25.70 34.70 8.16
N TYR A 109 25.67 33.37 8.15
CA TYR A 109 26.75 32.56 7.59
C TYR A 109 26.78 32.69 6.07
N ASP A 110 25.63 32.63 5.41
CA ASP A 110 25.50 32.80 3.97
C ASP A 110 25.94 34.20 3.52
N ALA A 111 25.51 35.23 4.23
CA ALA A 111 25.89 36.62 3.93
C ALA A 111 27.41 36.81 4.01
N ASN A 112 28.06 36.27 5.04
CA ASN A 112 29.51 36.32 5.19
C ASN A 112 30.24 35.58 4.05
N LYS A 113 29.68 34.46 3.58
CA LYS A 113 30.26 33.70 2.47
C LYS A 113 30.17 34.43 1.14
N ILE A 114 29.08 35.12 0.89
CA ILE A 114 28.92 35.99 -0.28
C ILE A 114 29.90 37.16 -0.19
N GLU A 115 30.00 37.82 0.97
CA GLU A 115 30.94 38.91 1.20
C GLU A 115 32.40 38.49 0.94
N GLU A 116 32.81 37.33 1.46
CA GLU A 116 34.13 36.75 1.22
C GLU A 116 34.39 36.53 -0.28
N ALA A 117 33.41 35.96 -1.01
CA ALA A 117 33.53 35.72 -2.45
C ALA A 117 33.63 37.03 -3.26
N VAL A 118 32.89 38.07 -2.86
CA VAL A 118 32.92 39.39 -3.51
C VAL A 118 34.27 40.08 -3.30
N PHE A 119 34.84 40.03 -2.10
CA PHE A 119 36.16 40.62 -1.83
C PHE A 119 37.33 39.78 -2.37
N ALA A 120 37.13 38.47 -2.53
CA ALA A 120 38.12 37.58 -3.14
C ALA A 120 38.18 37.69 -4.68
N LEU A 121 37.19 38.33 -5.31
CA LEU A 121 37.28 38.70 -6.72
C LEU A 121 38.38 39.76 -6.87
N ASP A 122 39.53 39.34 -7.40
CA ASP A 122 40.58 40.25 -7.87
C ASP A 122 40.04 41.02 -9.09
N LEU A 123 39.35 42.12 -8.80
CA LEU A 123 39.01 43.15 -9.77
C LEU A 123 40.29 43.93 -10.08
N ASN A 124 41.30 43.27 -10.65
CA ASN A 124 42.46 43.97 -11.19
C ASN A 124 41.99 44.74 -12.43
N THR A 125 41.52 45.92 -12.10
CA THR A 125 40.56 46.73 -12.82
C THR A 125 41.20 47.37 -14.06
N ASP A 126 42.53 47.40 -14.11
CA ASP A 126 43.30 48.03 -15.18
C ASP A 126 43.25 47.28 -16.52
N LYS A 127 43.09 45.94 -16.53
CA LYS A 127 43.03 45.17 -17.79
C LYS A 127 41.62 45.03 -18.36
N LYS A 128 40.61 45.03 -17.48
CA LYS A 128 39.22 44.79 -17.86
C LYS A 128 38.54 46.04 -18.44
N TYR A 129 39.01 47.23 -18.06
CA TYR A 129 38.50 48.47 -18.64
C TYR A 129 38.90 48.65 -20.11
N GLU A 130 40.13 48.28 -20.49
CA GLU A 130 40.54 48.34 -21.91
C GLU A 130 39.72 47.38 -22.77
N GLU A 131 39.44 46.17 -22.28
CA GLU A 131 38.61 45.17 -22.99
C GLU A 131 37.15 45.62 -23.16
N ILE A 132 36.57 46.28 -22.15
CA ILE A 132 35.21 46.85 -22.23
C ILE A 132 35.17 48.10 -23.14
N LEU A 133 36.25 48.89 -23.19
CA LEU A 133 36.33 50.07 -24.04
C LEU A 133 36.57 49.73 -25.52
N ASP A 134 37.29 48.65 -25.82
CA ASP A 134 37.47 48.15 -27.19
C ASP A 134 36.17 47.55 -27.78
N GLU A 135 35.29 47.00 -26.92
CA GLU A 135 33.98 46.51 -27.36
C GLU A 135 32.96 47.65 -27.59
N ILE A 136 33.20 48.82 -26.99
CA ILE A 136 32.48 50.07 -27.27
C ILE A 136 33.22 50.84 -28.38
N ASP A 137 33.47 50.18 -29.51
CA ASP A 137 33.97 50.86 -30.71
C ASP A 137 32.90 51.83 -31.24
N LEU A 138 33.31 53.09 -31.30
CA LEU A 138 32.61 54.33 -31.70
C LEU A 138 32.28 54.37 -33.20
N ASN A 139 31.83 53.26 -33.79
CA ASN A 139 31.39 53.22 -35.19
C ASN A 139 29.87 53.39 -35.37
N ASN A 140 29.14 53.74 -34.30
CA ASN A 140 27.70 53.96 -34.33
C ASN A 140 27.22 55.16 -33.49
N LEU A 141 28.00 56.26 -33.49
CA LEU A 141 27.50 57.61 -33.15
C LEU A 141 27.95 58.65 -34.16
#